data_AF-A0A3B8JA66-F1
#
_entry.id   AF-A0A3B8JA66-F1
#
_cell.length_a   1.000
_cell.length_b   1.000
_cell.length_c   1.000
_cell.angle_alpha   90.00
_cell.angle_beta   90.00
_cell.angle_gamma   90.00
#
_symmetry.space_group_name_H-M   'P 1'
#
loop_
_entity.id
_entity.type
_entity.pdbx_description
1 polymer ?
#
loop_
_entity_poly.entity_id
_entity_poly.type
_entity_poly.pdbx_seq_one_letter_code
_entity_poly.pdbx_strand_id
1 'polypeptide(L)'
;MKLGIVGLPNVGKSTLFNAITKAGAESANYPFCTIEPNVAIVDVPDERLNRLAKMYGLNKVTYTAIEFVDIAGLVKGASKGEGLGNKF
;
A
#
# COMPACT_ATOMS: atom_id res chain seq x y z
N MET A 1 1.87 -9.48 4.92
CA MET A 1 0.69 -9.74 4.05
C MET A 1 0.55 -8.53 3.13
N LYS A 2 0.31 -8.75 1.82
CA LYS A 2 0.23 -7.68 0.83
C LYS A 2 -1.20 -7.52 0.32
N LEU A 3 -1.65 -6.27 0.15
CA LEU A 3 -2.95 -5.93 -0.45
C LEU A 3 -2.74 -5.06 -1.69
N GLY A 4 -3.30 -5.50 -2.82
CA GLY A 4 -3.31 -4.71 -4.05
C GLY A 4 -4.56 -3.84 -4.14
N ILE A 5 -4.39 -2.55 -4.39
CA ILE A 5 -5.50 -1.67 -4.76
C ILE A 5 -5.68 -1.77 -6.28
N VAL A 6 -6.83 -2.27 -6.71
CA VAL A 6 -7.19 -2.42 -8.12
C VAL A 6 -8.42 -1.58 -8.44
N GLY A 7 -8.48 -1.04 -9.65
CA GLY A 7 -9.60 -0.23 -10.11
C GLY A 7 -9.44 0.17 -11.56
N LEU A 8 -10.55 0.60 -12.17
CA LEU A 8 -10.54 1.18 -13.51
C LEU A 8 -9.74 2.51 -13.52
N PRO A 9 -9.28 2.97 -14.69
CA PRO A 9 -8.68 4.29 -14.81
C PRO A 9 -9.58 5.39 -14.23
N ASN A 10 -8.98 6.37 -13.56
CA ASN A 10 -9.65 7.58 -13.03
C ASN A 10 -10.72 7.37 -11.94
N VAL A 11 -10.78 6.21 -11.28
CA VAL A 11 -11.74 5.97 -10.17
C VAL A 11 -11.27 6.49 -8.80
N GLY A 12 -10.19 7.27 -8.76
CA GLY A 12 -9.62 7.80 -7.51
C GLY A 12 -8.70 6.83 -6.76
N LYS A 13 -8.20 5.78 -7.42
CA LYS A 13 -7.26 4.80 -6.85
C LYS A 13 -6.04 5.45 -6.19
N SER A 14 -5.36 6.34 -6.90
CA SER A 14 -4.18 7.04 -6.39
C SER A 14 -4.53 8.02 -5.25
N THR A 15 -5.73 8.59 -5.27
CA THR A 15 -6.24 9.43 -4.18
C THR A 15 -6.43 8.61 -2.90
N LEU A 16 -7.03 7.41 -3.00
CA LEU A 16 -7.20 6.50 -1.88
C LEU A 16 -5.84 6.00 -1.35
N PHE A 17 -4.93 5.62 -2.25
CA PHE A 17 -3.58 5.20 -1.89
C PHE A 17 -2.86 6.31 -1.11
N ASN A 18 -2.89 7.56 -1.60
CA ASN A 18 -2.27 8.68 -0.90
C ASN A 18 -2.91 8.98 0.46
N ALA A 19 -4.24 8.82 0.58
CA ALA A 19 -4.97 9.04 1.82
C ALA A 19 -4.62 8.01 2.90
N ILE A 20 -4.51 6.73 2.51
CA ILE A 20 -4.16 5.62 3.42
C ILE A 20 -2.70 5.70 3.85
N THR A 21 -1.82 6.15 2.96
CA THR A 21 -0.37 6.19 3.18
C THR A 21 0.12 7.50 3.79
N LYS A 22 -0.76 8.52 3.91
CA LYS A 22 -0.50 9.84 4.49
C LYS A 22 0.84 10.47 4.08
N ALA A 23 1.30 10.22 2.85
CA ALA A 23 2.61 10.67 2.35
C ALA A 23 3.79 10.40 3.30
N GLY A 24 3.81 9.21 3.92
CA GLY A 24 4.90 8.74 4.78
C GLY A 24 5.27 7.28 4.52
N ALA A 25 4.89 6.72 3.37
CA ALA A 25 5.39 5.43 2.94
C ALA A 25 6.90 5.54 2.79
N GLU A 26 7.66 4.82 3.63
CA GLU A 26 9.05 4.55 3.30
C GLU A 26 9.05 3.81 1.96
N SER A 27 9.39 4.55 0.91
CA SER A 27 9.70 4.01 -0.40
C SER A 27 10.97 3.18 -0.22
N ALA A 28 10.82 1.93 0.18
CA ALA A 28 11.90 0.97 0.11
C ALA A 28 12.16 0.74 -1.39
N ASN A 29 13.12 1.49 -1.95
CA ASN A 29 13.57 1.32 -3.32
C ASN A 29 14.15 -0.09 -3.47
N TYR A 30 13.45 -0.98 -4.18
CA TYR A 30 14.00 -2.29 -4.51
C TYR A 30 14.75 -2.18 -5.86
N PRO A 31 16.00 -2.64 -6.00
CA PRO A 31 16.85 -2.12 -7.07
C PRO A 31 16.63 -2.74 -8.47
N PHE A 32 15.54 -3.49 -8.73
CA PHE A 32 15.50 -4.39 -9.90
C PHE A 32 14.13 -4.60 -10.60
N CYS A 33 13.25 -3.59 -10.74
CA CYS A 33 12.08 -3.70 -11.63
C CYS A 33 11.77 -2.42 -12.40
N THR A 34 11.53 -2.53 -13.71
CA THR A 34 11.55 -1.41 -14.66
C THR A 34 10.34 -0.47 -14.65
N ILE A 35 9.36 -0.66 -13.75
CA ILE A 35 8.41 0.36 -13.22
C ILE A 35 7.92 -0.22 -11.89
N GLU A 36 8.45 0.21 -10.74
CA GLU A 36 8.01 -0.34 -9.45
C GLU A 36 6.59 0.13 -9.10
N PRO A 37 5.69 -0.77 -8.66
CA PRO A 37 4.38 -0.35 -8.16
C PRO A 37 4.58 0.50 -6.90
N ASN A 38 3.72 1.51 -6.67
CA ASN A 38 3.82 2.28 -5.44
C ASN A 38 3.48 1.35 -4.27
N VAL A 39 4.46 1.07 -3.41
CA VAL A 39 4.29 0.27 -2.19
C VAL A 39 4.25 1.18 -0.99
N ALA A 40 3.39 0.86 -0.03
CA ALA A 40 3.34 1.57 1.22
C ALA A 40 3.02 0.65 2.39
N ILE A 41 3.68 0.90 3.51
CA ILE A 41 3.49 0.16 4.75
C ILE A 41 2.69 1.05 5.69
N VAL A 42 1.58 0.52 6.20
CA VAL A 42 0.68 1.24 7.10
C VAL A 42 0.42 0.43 8.34
N ASP A 43 0.63 1.06 9.50
CA ASP A 43 0.34 0.48 10.80
C ASP A 43 -1.17 0.30 10.98
N VAL A 44 -1.55 -0.85 11.52
CA VAL A 44 -2.94 -1.15 11.86
C VAL A 44 -3.23 -0.55 13.23
N PRO A 45 -4.09 0.48 13.34
CA PRO A 45 -4.42 1.10 14.61
C PRO A 45 -5.16 0.09 15.50
N ASP A 46 -4.63 -0.13 16.71
CA ASP A 46 -5.21 -1.04 17.70
C ASP A 46 -5.23 -0.38 19.09
N GLU A 47 -6.41 -0.03 19.58
CA GLU A 47 -6.60 0.55 20.91
C GLU A 47 -6.16 -0.40 22.04
N ARG A 48 -6.19 -1.71 21.82
CA ARG A 48 -5.80 -2.71 22.83
C ARG A 48 -4.33 -2.59 23.15
N LEU A 49 -3.48 -2.38 22.12
CA LEU A 49 -2.05 -2.16 22.31
C LEU A 49 -1.78 -0.88 23.11
N ASN A 50 -2.54 0.18 22.87
CA ASN A 50 -2.42 1.43 23.64
C ASN A 50 -2.82 1.25 25.11
N ARG A 51 -3.89 0.49 25.38
CA ARG A 51 -4.32 0.20 26.76
C ARG A 51 -3.24 -0.60 27.49
N LEU A 52 -2.69 -1.63 26.86
CA LEU A 52 -1.60 -2.43 27.43
C LEU A 52 -0.34 -1.58 27.67
N ALA A 53 0.04 -0.74 26.71
CA ALA A 53 1.18 0.16 26.87
C ALA A 53 1.02 1.10 28.08
N LYS A 54 -0.19 1.63 28.28
CA LYS A 54 -0.50 2.48 29.44
C LYS A 54 -0.50 1.68 30.75
N MET A 55 -1.03 0.46 30.76
CA MET A 55 -1.07 -0.41 31.94
C MET A 55 0.32 -0.82 32.43
N TYR A 56 1.26 -1.07 31.50
CA TYR A 56 2.61 -1.53 31.80
C TYR A 56 3.68 -0.44 31.73
N GLY A 57 3.30 0.82 31.48
CA GLY A 57 4.24 1.95 31.43
C GLY A 57 5.27 1.85 30.30
N LEU A 58 4.86 1.37 29.12
CA LEU A 58 5.76 1.17 27.98
C LEU A 58 6.05 2.49 27.25
N ASN A 59 7.33 2.73 26.94
CA ASN A 59 7.78 3.89 26.16
C ASN A 59 7.69 3.69 24.64
N LYS A 60 7.36 2.48 24.19
CA LYS A 60 7.25 2.12 22.77
C LYS A 60 6.09 1.16 22.56
N VAL A 61 5.29 1.42 21.53
CA VAL A 61 4.22 0.55 21.06
C VAL A 61 4.55 0.16 19.62
N THR A 62 4.64 -1.14 19.35
CA THR A 62 4.87 -1.66 18.01
C THR A 62 3.55 -2.20 17.47
N TYR A 63 3.03 -1.58 16.42
CA TYR A 63 1.83 -2.04 15.74
C TYR A 63 2.18 -3.13 14.72
N THR A 64 1.17 -3.89 14.32
CA THR A 64 1.27 -4.73 13.13
C THR A 64 1.10 -3.85 11.89
N ALA A 65 1.76 -4.20 10.79
CA ALA A 65 1.74 -3.40 9.57
C ALA A 65 1.20 -4.19 8.39
N ILE A 66 0.53 -3.50 7.48
CA ILE A 66 0.02 -4.02 6.21
C ILE A 66 0.72 -3.32 5.06
N GLU A 67 1.12 -4.08 4.05
CA GLU A 67 1.72 -3.58 2.83
C GLU A 67 0.63 -3.37 1.77
N PHE A 68 0.42 -2.14 1.34
CA PHE A 68 -0.45 -1.75 0.25
C PHE A 68 0.37 -1.56 -1.02
N VAL A 69 -0.13 -2.11 -2.13
CA VAL A 69 0.49 -2.00 -3.44
C VAL A 69 -0.51 -1.31 -4.38
N ASP A 70 -0.12 -0.17 -4.93
CA ASP A 70 -0.90 0.51 -5.95
C ASP A 70 -0.64 -0.14 -7.31
N ILE A 71 -1.57 -1.00 -7.73
CA ILE A 71 -1.46 -1.69 -9.00
C ILE A 71 -1.98 -0.75 -10.10
N ALA A 72 -1.30 -0.70 -11.25
CA ALA A 72 -1.77 0.08 -12.39
C ALA A 72 -3.22 -0.30 -12.77
N GLY A 73 -3.99 0.63 -13.36
CA GLY A 73 -5.38 0.35 -13.72
C GLY A 73 -5.48 -0.68 -14.86
N LEU A 74 -6.35 -1.67 -14.72
CA LEU A 74 -6.68 -2.61 -15.79
C LEU A 74 -7.44 -1.89 -16.89
N VAL A 75 -6.78 -1.64 -18.03
CA VAL A 75 -7.44 -1.16 -19.24
C VAL A 75 -8.04 -2.36 -19.98
N LYS A 76 -9.27 -2.22 -20.46
CA LYS A 76 -9.95 -3.22 -21.28
C LYS A 76 -9.09 -3.49 -22.53
N GLY A 77 -8.44 -4.66 -22.63
CA GLY A 77 -7.45 -4.97 -23.67
C GLY A 77 -6.03 -5.27 -23.16
N ALA A 78 -5.80 -5.17 -21.85
CA ALA A 78 -4.52 -5.48 -21.21
C ALA A 78 -3.92 -6.84 -21.61
N SER A 79 -4.75 -7.86 -21.83
CA SER A 79 -4.34 -9.21 -22.22
C SER A 79 -3.95 -9.37 -23.71
N LYS A 80 -4.07 -8.30 -24.51
CA LYS A 80 -3.76 -8.30 -25.97
C LYS A 80 -2.53 -7.45 -26.31
N GLY A 81 -1.82 -6.92 -25.31
CA GLY A 81 -0.58 -6.15 -25.51
C GLY A 81 -0.74 -4.69 -25.90
N GLU A 82 -1.97 -4.16 -25.99
CA GLU A 82 -2.22 -2.71 -26.14
C GLU A 82 -2.15 -2.03 -24.76
N GLY A 83 -0.93 -1.89 -24.25
CA GLY A 83 -0.61 -1.21 -22.98
C GLY A 83 0.27 -2.02 -22.04
N LEU A 84 0.52 -1.50 -20.82
CA LEU A 84 1.25 -2.20 -19.75
C LEU A 84 0.52 -3.44 -19.20
N GLY A 85 -0.57 -3.86 -19.83
CA GLY A 85 -1.40 -5.00 -19.47
C GLY A 85 -0.70 -6.35 -19.46
N ASN A 86 0.38 -6.51 -20.23
CA ASN A 86 1.19 -7.73 -20.26
C ASN A 86 2.17 -7.87 -19.06
N LYS A 87 2.31 -6.82 -18.24
CA LYS A 87 3.11 -6.82 -17.00
C LYS A 87 2.24 -6.99 -15.74
N PHE A 88 0.93 -7.19 -15.92
CA PHE A 88 0.03 -7.64 -14.85
C PHE A 88 0.19 -9.13 -14.60
#